data_AF-A0A933HZV0-F1
#
_entry.id   AF-A0A933HZV0-F1
#
_cell.length_a   1.000
_cell.length_b   1.000
_cell.length_c   1.000
_cell.angle_alpha   90.00
_cell.angle_beta   90.00
_cell.angle_gamma   90.00
#
_symmetry.space_group_name_H-M   'P 1'
#
loop_
_entity.id
_entity.type
_entity.pdbx_description
1 polymer ?
#
loop_
_entity_poly.entity_id
_entity_poly.type
_entity_poly.pdbx_seq_one_letter_code
_entity_poly.pdbx_strand_id
1 'polypeptide(L)'
;MHPASGLSNFRAKIGAQGMALIEEALTAAGQGKSRKRGGKLILDTTCVPADILYPTDIRLLERCRQAVIRLLKKAKSFGMDALYRTCNRTARKVFVQFSKMGKPAEKTRHRVHKRMFQFVRRNLKQLADLRQSASRELGPLCRVDEDVKAFLQEIKTVESRIRTILHQQRLVRQGVVSIPSRIVSFHKDHIRPIVRGKFPLSTEFGPKVLFGIVRGCTYRIAAFQNNSADATLITPAPRWRVRVLKAMGITPGLQQRGKAIEKSAAWRRMIRQRLVIEARISLGKRKFGWNRCRARVAEHETSWIGLGAAAMNAHLAFAAQPP
;
A
#
# COMPACT_ATOMS: atom_id res chain seq x y z
N MET A 1 -7.13 -19.81 -19.53
CA MET A 1 -6.96 -18.34 -19.40
C MET A 1 -7.21 -17.93 -17.96
N HIS A 2 -6.20 -17.41 -17.23
CA HIS A 2 -6.40 -16.95 -15.85
C HIS A 2 -7.16 -15.61 -15.87
N PRO A 3 -8.40 -15.49 -15.35
CA PRO A 3 -9.19 -14.25 -15.41
C PRO A 3 -8.56 -13.06 -14.66
N ALA A 4 -7.50 -13.30 -13.88
CA ALA A 4 -6.74 -12.26 -13.19
C ALA A 4 -5.80 -11.45 -14.12
N SER A 5 -5.48 -11.93 -15.32
CA SER A 5 -4.54 -11.24 -16.23
C SER A 5 -5.20 -10.11 -17.03
N GLY A 6 -6.46 -10.25 -17.44
CA GLY A 6 -7.16 -9.26 -18.28
C GLY A 6 -7.26 -7.87 -17.62
N LEU A 7 -7.77 -7.80 -16.39
CA LEU A 7 -7.88 -6.54 -15.65
C LEU A 7 -6.52 -5.98 -15.21
N SER A 8 -5.53 -6.84 -14.96
CA SER A 8 -4.18 -6.39 -14.60
C SER A 8 -3.48 -5.78 -15.81
N ASN A 9 -3.62 -6.39 -16.98
CA ASN A 9 -3.10 -5.89 -18.25
C ASN A 9 -3.85 -4.64 -18.71
N PHE A 10 -5.17 -4.60 -18.55
CA PHE A 10 -5.98 -3.40 -18.80
C PHE A 10 -5.51 -2.22 -17.93
N ARG A 11 -5.30 -2.44 -16.63
CA ARG A 11 -4.76 -1.41 -15.71
C ARG A 11 -3.36 -0.94 -16.08
N ALA A 12 -2.49 -1.86 -16.50
CA ALA A 12 -1.16 -1.51 -16.95
C ALA A 12 -1.21 -0.66 -18.23
N LYS A 13 -2.12 -0.98 -19.17
CA LYS A 13 -2.30 -0.25 -20.43
C LYS A 13 -2.90 1.15 -20.25
N ILE A 14 -3.94 1.29 -19.45
CA ILE A 14 -4.61 2.60 -19.24
C ILE A 14 -3.83 3.52 -18.30
N GLY A 15 -3.03 2.96 -17.38
CA GLY A 15 -2.26 3.73 -16.40
C GLY A 15 -3.12 4.58 -15.45
N ALA A 16 -2.49 5.56 -14.80
CA ALA A 16 -3.17 6.50 -13.90
C ALA A 16 -4.01 7.54 -14.68
N GLN A 17 -3.51 8.00 -15.85
CA GLN A 17 -4.17 9.00 -16.68
C GLN A 17 -5.44 8.45 -17.36
N GLY A 18 -5.36 7.25 -17.97
CA GLY A 18 -6.55 6.60 -18.55
C GLY A 18 -7.61 6.27 -17.50
N MET A 19 -7.20 5.96 -16.26
CA MET A 19 -8.16 5.84 -15.16
C MET A 19 -8.83 7.16 -14.78
N ALA A 20 -8.09 8.27 -14.80
CA ALA A 20 -8.68 9.59 -14.57
C ALA A 20 -9.72 9.93 -15.65
N LEU A 21 -9.45 9.58 -16.90
CA LEU A 21 -10.40 9.74 -18.02
C LEU A 21 -11.65 8.87 -17.84
N ILE A 22 -11.51 7.61 -17.42
CA ILE A 22 -12.67 6.74 -17.11
C ILE A 22 -13.48 7.31 -15.94
N GLU A 23 -12.81 7.77 -14.87
CA GLU A 23 -13.47 8.44 -13.75
C GLU A 23 -14.23 9.69 -14.23
N GLU A 24 -13.65 10.50 -15.12
CA GLU A 24 -14.25 11.70 -15.69
C GLU A 24 -15.44 11.39 -16.60
N ALA A 25 -15.31 10.42 -17.52
CA ALA A 25 -16.40 10.00 -18.41
C ALA A 25 -17.60 9.43 -17.64
N LEU A 26 -17.36 8.60 -16.63
CA LEU A 26 -18.42 8.11 -15.74
C LEU A 26 -19.04 9.23 -14.90
N THR A 27 -18.25 10.25 -14.55
CA THR A 27 -18.74 11.43 -13.86
C THR A 27 -19.66 12.24 -14.76
N ALA A 28 -19.26 12.51 -16.00
CA ALA A 28 -20.06 13.21 -17.00
C ALA A 28 -21.37 12.46 -17.29
N ALA A 29 -21.31 11.14 -17.49
CA ALA A 29 -22.50 10.30 -17.67
C ALA A 29 -23.46 10.32 -16.45
N GLY A 30 -22.93 10.54 -15.25
CA GLY A 30 -23.70 10.64 -14.01
C GLY A 30 -24.26 12.04 -13.70
N GLN A 31 -23.76 13.11 -14.35
CA GLN A 31 -24.14 14.50 -14.03
C GLN A 31 -25.61 14.83 -14.33
N GLY A 32 -26.30 14.05 -15.17
CA GLY A 32 -27.74 14.17 -15.45
C GLY A 32 -28.67 13.26 -14.63
N LYS A 33 -28.15 12.34 -13.80
CA LYS A 33 -28.93 11.25 -13.17
C LYS A 33 -28.97 11.27 -11.63
N SER A 34 -28.47 12.33 -11.00
CA SER A 34 -28.42 12.43 -9.54
C SER A 34 -29.83 12.52 -8.91
N ARG A 35 -30.29 11.42 -8.28
CA ARG A 35 -31.57 11.33 -7.55
C ARG A 35 -31.64 12.13 -6.23
N LYS A 36 -30.54 12.72 -5.73
CA LYS A 36 -30.53 13.46 -4.46
C LYS A 36 -30.20 14.94 -4.65
N ARG A 37 -31.09 15.84 -4.19
CA ARG A 37 -30.84 17.30 -4.13
C ARG A 37 -29.76 17.61 -3.09
N GLY A 38 -28.83 18.51 -3.42
CA GLY A 38 -27.86 19.07 -2.47
C GLY A 38 -26.41 19.13 -2.97
N GLY A 39 -25.79 20.32 -2.90
CA GLY A 39 -24.41 20.60 -3.28
C GLY A 39 -23.41 20.51 -2.12
N LYS A 40 -23.46 19.45 -1.30
CA LYS A 40 -22.52 19.26 -0.18
C LYS A 40 -21.54 18.14 -0.46
N LEU A 41 -20.25 18.43 -0.33
CA LEU A 41 -19.15 17.48 -0.42
C LEU A 41 -18.86 16.89 0.96
N ILE A 42 -18.98 15.56 1.08
CA ILE A 42 -18.59 14.82 2.29
C ILE A 42 -17.23 14.18 2.04
N LEU A 43 -16.27 14.41 2.92
CA LEU A 43 -14.90 13.90 2.82
C LEU A 43 -14.60 12.93 3.97
N ASP A 44 -13.95 11.81 3.67
CA ASP A 44 -13.40 10.92 4.68
C ASP A 44 -12.15 10.19 4.16
N THR A 45 -11.22 9.93 5.09
CA THR A 45 -9.99 9.20 4.78
C THR A 45 -10.04 7.77 5.32
N THR A 46 -9.70 6.82 4.48
CA THR A 46 -9.68 5.39 4.84
C THR A 46 -8.43 4.71 4.30
N CYS A 47 -8.02 3.62 4.94
CA CYS A 47 -7.01 2.73 4.38
C CYS A 47 -7.71 1.71 3.48
N VAL A 48 -7.12 1.50 2.29
CA VAL A 48 -7.43 0.34 1.44
C VAL A 48 -6.32 -0.68 1.68
N PRO A 49 -6.60 -1.79 2.39
CA PRO A 49 -5.56 -2.75 2.76
C PRO A 49 -4.87 -3.32 1.52
N ALA A 50 -3.55 -3.30 1.51
CA ALA A 50 -2.76 -3.95 0.49
C ALA A 50 -2.82 -5.47 0.64
N ASP A 51 -2.71 -6.19 -0.48
CA ASP A 51 -2.58 -7.64 -0.49
C ASP A 51 -1.18 -8.06 -0.03
N ILE A 52 -0.97 -7.97 1.29
CA ILE A 52 0.22 -8.45 1.99
C ILE A 52 -0.21 -9.28 3.19
N LEU A 53 0.63 -10.24 3.57
CA LEU A 53 0.50 -10.90 4.87
C LEU A 53 0.80 -9.88 5.97
N TYR A 54 0.12 -10.01 7.10
CA TYR A 54 0.31 -9.12 8.24
C TYR A 54 1.81 -8.97 8.57
N PRO A 55 2.37 -7.75 8.46
CA PRO A 55 3.81 -7.57 8.54
C PRO A 55 4.28 -7.66 9.99
N THR A 56 5.30 -8.47 10.21
CA THR A 56 6.02 -8.56 11.48
C THR A 56 7.51 -8.44 11.21
N ASP A 57 8.27 -7.87 12.14
CA ASP A 57 9.70 -7.65 11.97
C ASP A 57 10.47 -8.97 11.71
N ILE A 58 10.10 -10.04 12.41
CA ILE A 58 10.69 -11.38 12.21
C ILE A 58 10.40 -11.90 10.78
N ARG A 59 9.18 -11.70 10.27
CA ARG A 59 8.80 -12.12 8.92
C ARG A 59 9.48 -11.26 7.86
N LEU A 60 9.64 -9.96 8.10
CA LEU A 60 10.39 -9.07 7.22
C LEU A 60 11.85 -9.50 7.09
N LEU A 61 12.49 -9.85 8.21
CA LEU A 61 13.85 -10.40 8.23
C LEU A 61 13.94 -11.73 7.48
N GLU A 62 12.97 -12.64 7.63
CA GLU A 62 12.92 -13.87 6.84
C GLU A 62 12.80 -13.59 5.33
N ARG A 63 11.99 -12.61 4.92
CA ARG A 63 11.90 -12.21 3.50
C ARG A 63 13.22 -11.66 2.98
N CYS A 64 13.93 -10.83 3.76
CA CYS A 64 15.26 -10.36 3.40
C CYS A 64 16.22 -11.54 3.20
N ARG A 65 16.23 -12.48 4.15
CA ARG A 65 17.06 -13.69 4.09
C ARG A 65 16.77 -14.50 2.82
N GLN A 66 15.50 -14.80 2.54
CA GLN A 66 15.08 -15.53 1.33
C GLN A 66 15.51 -14.83 0.04
N ALA A 67 15.42 -13.50 -0.01
CA ALA A 67 15.84 -12.72 -1.17
C ALA A 67 17.36 -12.87 -1.42
N VAL A 68 18.19 -12.82 -0.38
CA VAL A 68 19.63 -13.05 -0.52
C VAL A 68 19.91 -14.47 -1.01
N ILE A 69 19.32 -15.50 -0.40
CA ILE A 69 19.54 -16.90 -0.81
C ILE A 69 19.15 -17.13 -2.27
N ARG A 70 18.06 -16.50 -2.72
CA ARG A 70 17.63 -16.57 -4.12
C ARG A 70 18.67 -15.94 -5.06
N LEU A 71 19.22 -14.78 -4.71
CA LEU A 71 20.26 -14.13 -5.51
C LEU A 71 21.56 -14.93 -5.55
N LEU A 72 21.99 -15.50 -4.42
CA LEU A 72 23.17 -16.37 -4.37
C LEU A 72 23.00 -17.61 -5.26
N LYS A 73 21.79 -18.19 -5.32
CA LYS A 73 21.49 -19.30 -6.24
C LYS A 73 21.47 -18.85 -7.70
N LYS A 74 20.84 -17.70 -7.97
CA LYS A 74 20.76 -17.13 -9.32
C LYS A 74 22.15 -16.75 -9.84
N ALA A 75 23.07 -16.32 -8.98
CA ALA A 75 24.45 -16.05 -9.37
C ALA A 75 25.14 -17.24 -10.06
N LYS A 76 24.84 -18.47 -9.61
CA LYS A 76 25.42 -19.69 -10.19
C LYS A 76 25.01 -19.91 -11.65
N SER A 77 23.82 -19.47 -12.06
CA SER A 77 23.42 -19.58 -13.47
C SER A 77 24.14 -18.59 -14.37
N PHE A 78 24.81 -17.58 -13.80
CA PHE A 78 25.68 -16.63 -14.51
C PHE A 78 27.16 -16.99 -14.38
N GLY A 79 27.49 -18.23 -13.97
CA GLY A 79 28.88 -18.67 -13.84
C GLY A 79 29.62 -18.15 -12.60
N MET A 80 28.96 -17.43 -11.70
CA MET A 80 29.60 -16.89 -10.50
C MET A 80 29.81 -17.97 -9.43
N ASP A 81 31.00 -18.02 -8.84
CA ASP A 81 31.27 -18.89 -7.70
C ASP A 81 30.75 -18.29 -6.37
N ALA A 82 29.50 -18.61 -6.02
CA ALA A 82 28.80 -18.08 -4.85
C ALA A 82 28.73 -19.08 -3.68
N LEU A 83 29.87 -19.68 -3.30
CA LEU A 83 29.96 -20.70 -2.24
C LEU A 83 29.99 -20.11 -0.82
N TYR A 84 28.87 -19.52 -0.39
CA TYR A 84 28.75 -18.98 0.97
C TYR A 84 28.09 -19.95 1.96
N ARG A 85 28.66 -20.04 3.17
CA ARG A 85 27.99 -20.68 4.32
C ARG A 85 26.85 -19.80 4.83
N THR A 86 25.64 -20.04 4.34
CA THR A 86 24.46 -19.18 4.61
C THR A 86 23.67 -19.55 5.87
N CYS A 87 23.95 -20.71 6.51
CA CYS A 87 23.17 -21.27 7.62
C CYS A 87 21.66 -21.38 7.32
N ASN A 88 21.28 -21.58 6.04
CA ASN A 88 19.91 -21.55 5.57
C ASN A 88 18.98 -22.53 6.32
N ARG A 89 19.44 -23.77 6.55
CA ARG A 89 18.68 -24.80 7.28
C ARG A 89 18.37 -24.36 8.71
N THR A 90 19.39 -23.88 9.43
CA THR A 90 19.25 -23.41 10.82
C THR A 90 18.34 -22.19 10.93
N ALA A 91 18.53 -21.20 10.07
CA ALA A 91 17.69 -19.98 10.07
C ALA A 91 16.23 -20.31 9.75
N ARG A 92 15.98 -21.17 8.75
CA ARG A 92 14.63 -21.64 8.43
C ARG A 92 13.99 -22.39 9.59
N LYS A 93 14.73 -23.26 10.28
CA LYS A 93 14.22 -23.99 11.46
C LYS A 93 13.77 -23.01 12.56
N VAL A 94 14.57 -21.99 12.86
CA VAL A 94 14.22 -20.95 13.84
C VAL A 94 12.93 -20.21 13.45
N PHE A 95 12.82 -19.79 12.18
CA PHE A 95 11.62 -19.08 11.70
C PHE A 95 10.37 -19.97 11.70
N VAL A 96 10.48 -21.23 11.28
CA VAL A 96 9.35 -22.17 11.24
C VAL A 96 8.87 -22.49 12.64
N GLN A 97 9.78 -22.77 13.58
CA GLN A 97 9.42 -23.00 14.99
C GLN A 97 8.68 -21.79 15.58
N PHE A 98 9.16 -20.57 15.31
CA PHE A 98 8.46 -19.35 15.73
C PHE A 98 7.09 -19.18 15.07
N SER A 99 6.98 -19.46 13.78
CA SER A 99 5.74 -19.29 13.02
C SER A 99 4.63 -20.26 13.42
N LYS A 100 4.99 -21.40 14.02
CA LYS A 100 4.04 -22.37 14.59
C LYS A 100 3.47 -21.92 15.95
N MET A 101 4.08 -20.91 16.59
CA MET A 101 3.59 -20.39 17.87
C MET A 101 2.41 -19.44 17.64
N GLY A 102 1.29 -19.65 18.33
CA GLY A 102 0.11 -18.77 18.23
C GLY A 102 0.34 -17.39 18.85
N LYS A 103 0.56 -17.33 20.17
CA LYS A 103 0.82 -16.10 20.93
C LYS A 103 2.17 -16.17 21.64
N PRO A 104 3.30 -16.01 20.92
CA PRO A 104 4.61 -16.08 21.54
C PRO A 104 4.83 -14.92 22.51
N ALA A 105 5.37 -15.23 23.69
CA ALA A 105 5.77 -14.25 24.71
C ALA A 105 6.80 -13.25 24.15
N GLU A 106 6.82 -12.05 24.71
CA GLU A 106 7.69 -10.96 24.27
C GLU A 106 9.18 -11.35 24.32
N LYS A 107 9.63 -12.01 25.39
CA LYS A 107 11.01 -12.53 25.52
C LYS A 107 11.39 -13.46 24.36
N THR A 108 10.46 -14.33 23.94
CA THR A 108 10.65 -15.24 22.80
C THR A 108 10.75 -14.48 21.48
N ARG A 109 9.87 -13.49 21.27
CA ARG A 109 9.93 -12.61 20.08
C ARG A 109 11.28 -11.90 19.99
N HIS A 110 11.74 -11.29 21.07
CA HIS A 110 13.04 -10.61 21.13
C HIS A 110 14.22 -11.53 20.81
N ARG A 111 14.21 -12.75 21.37
CA ARG A 111 15.23 -13.77 21.13
C ARG A 111 15.27 -14.20 19.66
N VAL A 112 14.11 -14.53 19.08
CA VAL A 112 14.00 -14.94 17.66
C VAL A 112 14.39 -13.79 16.73
N HIS A 113 13.90 -12.58 17.01
CA HIS A 113 14.27 -11.39 16.26
C HIS A 113 15.79 -11.17 16.26
N LYS A 114 16.46 -11.25 17.42
CA LYS A 114 17.92 -11.11 17.52
C LYS A 114 18.64 -12.13 16.63
N ARG A 115 18.22 -13.40 16.67
CA ARG A 115 18.80 -14.47 15.85
C ARG A 115 18.58 -14.22 14.35
N MET A 116 17.35 -13.88 13.94
CA MET A 116 17.02 -13.57 12.54
C MET A 116 17.79 -12.36 12.03
N PHE A 117 17.91 -11.31 12.84
CA PHE A 117 18.70 -10.12 12.51
C PHE A 117 20.16 -10.47 12.25
N GLN A 118 20.76 -11.33 13.09
CA GLN A 118 22.15 -11.78 12.90
C GLN A 118 22.33 -12.61 11.62
N PHE A 119 21.37 -13.48 11.27
CA PHE A 119 21.41 -14.22 10.00
C PHE A 119 21.38 -13.26 8.80
N VAL A 120 20.43 -12.33 8.78
CA VAL A 120 20.31 -11.35 7.68
C VAL A 120 21.55 -10.46 7.60
N ARG A 121 22.11 -10.02 8.74
CA ARG A 121 23.36 -9.24 8.77
C ARG A 121 24.53 -9.99 8.13
N ARG A 122 24.68 -11.29 8.38
CA ARG A 122 25.71 -12.12 7.75
C ARG A 122 25.43 -12.30 6.25
N ASN A 123 24.18 -12.58 5.88
CA ASN A 123 23.80 -12.73 4.48
C ASN A 123 23.96 -11.43 3.68
N LEU A 124 23.76 -10.26 4.29
CA LEU A 124 24.03 -8.99 3.63
C LEU A 124 25.51 -8.82 3.29
N LYS A 125 26.43 -9.25 4.15
CA LYS A 125 27.87 -9.24 3.83
C LYS A 125 28.19 -10.13 2.63
N GLN A 126 27.61 -11.33 2.61
CA GLN A 126 27.74 -12.28 1.49
C GLN A 126 27.18 -11.71 0.19
N LEU A 127 26.05 -10.99 0.26
CA LEU A 127 25.47 -10.33 -0.90
C LEU A 127 26.34 -9.17 -1.41
N ALA A 128 26.93 -8.39 -0.49
CA ALA A 128 27.81 -7.27 -0.86
C ALA A 128 29.10 -7.77 -1.53
N ASP A 129 29.67 -8.86 -1.03
CA ASP A 129 30.80 -9.56 -1.64
C ASP A 129 30.44 -10.09 -3.04
N LEU A 130 29.32 -10.82 -3.15
CA LEU A 130 28.80 -11.26 -4.44
C LEU A 130 28.61 -10.09 -5.42
N ARG A 131 28.04 -8.96 -4.97
CA ARG A 131 27.86 -7.78 -5.82
C ARG A 131 29.19 -7.28 -6.36
N GLN A 132 30.23 -7.23 -5.52
CA GLN A 132 31.55 -6.76 -5.92
C GLN A 132 32.17 -7.67 -6.97
N SER A 133 32.18 -8.98 -6.75
CA SER A 133 32.71 -9.95 -7.73
C SER A 133 31.90 -9.95 -9.02
N ALA A 134 30.56 -10.01 -8.92
CA ALA A 134 29.68 -10.00 -10.10
C ALA A 134 29.78 -8.71 -10.91
N SER A 135 30.02 -7.56 -10.27
CA SER A 135 30.23 -6.29 -10.99
C SER A 135 31.57 -6.28 -11.74
N ARG A 136 32.59 -6.98 -11.23
CA ARG A 136 33.90 -7.08 -11.89
C ARG A 136 33.86 -8.05 -13.08
N GLU A 137 33.27 -9.23 -12.88
CA GLU A 137 33.26 -10.31 -13.88
C GLU A 137 32.18 -10.10 -14.96
N LEU A 138 30.95 -9.75 -14.55
CA LEU A 138 29.81 -9.62 -15.46
C LEU A 138 29.53 -8.18 -15.90
N GLY A 139 30.13 -7.19 -15.24
CA GLY A 139 29.95 -5.77 -15.57
C GLY A 139 30.20 -5.42 -17.04
N PRO A 140 31.27 -5.92 -17.69
CA PRO A 140 31.53 -5.67 -19.11
C PRO A 140 30.41 -6.17 -20.05
N LEU A 141 29.69 -7.23 -19.66
CA LEU A 141 28.66 -7.88 -20.47
C LEU A 141 27.32 -7.13 -20.46
N CYS A 142 27.15 -6.15 -19.56
CA CYS A 142 25.89 -5.42 -19.38
C CYS A 142 25.38 -4.66 -20.61
N ARG A 143 26.26 -4.38 -21.59
CA ARG A 143 25.89 -3.71 -22.84
C ARG A 143 25.24 -4.67 -23.85
N VAL A 144 25.48 -5.97 -23.69
CA VAL A 144 25.10 -7.01 -24.66
C VAL A 144 24.02 -7.92 -24.07
N ASP A 145 24.11 -8.23 -22.77
CA ASP A 145 23.23 -9.15 -22.08
C ASP A 145 22.31 -8.39 -21.09
N GLU A 146 21.03 -8.30 -21.44
CA GLU A 146 20.01 -7.66 -20.59
C GLU A 146 19.69 -8.49 -19.33
N ASP A 147 19.86 -9.81 -19.34
CA ASP A 147 19.65 -10.65 -18.16
C ASP A 147 20.75 -10.42 -17.11
N VAL A 148 21.99 -10.28 -17.55
CA VAL A 148 23.12 -9.88 -16.69
C VAL A 148 22.88 -8.50 -16.09
N LYS A 149 22.49 -7.53 -16.92
CA LYS A 149 22.19 -6.16 -16.47
C LYS A 149 21.04 -6.16 -15.45
N ALA A 150 19.95 -6.86 -15.73
CA ALA A 150 18.82 -7.01 -14.81
C ALA A 150 19.25 -7.70 -13.50
N PHE A 151 20.11 -8.71 -13.56
CA PHE A 151 20.63 -9.40 -12.38
C PHE A 151 21.49 -8.49 -11.49
N LEU A 152 22.44 -7.72 -12.06
CA LEU A 152 23.26 -6.78 -11.29
C LEU A 152 22.42 -5.65 -10.68
N GLN A 153 21.44 -5.14 -11.42
CA GLN A 153 20.48 -4.16 -10.90
C GLN A 153 19.64 -4.74 -9.76
N GLU A 154 19.21 -6.00 -9.88
CA GLU A 154 18.45 -6.71 -8.85
C GLU A 154 19.28 -6.86 -7.56
N ILE A 155 20.55 -7.26 -7.67
CA ILE A 155 21.47 -7.34 -6.53
C ILE A 155 21.60 -5.97 -5.84
N LYS A 156 21.90 -4.92 -6.61
CA LYS A 156 22.07 -3.56 -6.08
C LYS A 156 20.82 -3.08 -5.35
N THR A 157 19.65 -3.30 -5.93
CA THR A 157 18.35 -2.92 -5.36
C THR A 157 18.07 -3.67 -4.06
N VAL A 158 18.26 -4.99 -4.06
CA VAL A 158 18.02 -5.84 -2.89
C VAL A 158 19.00 -5.52 -1.76
N GLU A 159 20.29 -5.33 -2.07
CA GLU A 159 21.32 -4.97 -1.10
C GLU A 159 21.00 -3.63 -0.41
N SER A 160 20.64 -2.61 -1.20
CA SER A 160 20.22 -1.29 -0.69
C SER A 160 19.00 -1.40 0.22
N ARG A 161 17.95 -2.12 -0.24
CA ARG A 161 16.73 -2.32 0.56
C ARG A 161 17.02 -3.04 1.88
N ILE A 162 17.84 -4.10 1.87
CA ILE A 162 18.18 -4.86 3.09
C ILE A 162 19.01 -4.00 4.05
N ARG A 163 19.92 -3.14 3.56
CA ARG A 163 20.64 -2.17 4.41
C ARG A 163 19.68 -1.27 5.16
N THR A 164 18.71 -0.66 4.45
CA THR A 164 17.70 0.20 5.06
C THR A 164 16.87 -0.57 6.10
N ILE A 165 16.42 -1.78 5.76
CA ILE A 165 15.67 -2.63 6.70
C ILE A 165 16.50 -2.93 7.94
N LEU A 166 17.75 -3.38 7.82
CA LEU A 166 18.59 -3.68 8.98
C LEU A 166 18.87 -2.45 9.85
N HIS A 167 19.02 -1.27 9.24
CA HIS A 167 19.13 -0.02 9.99
C HIS A 167 17.85 0.25 10.80
N GLN A 168 16.68 0.21 10.16
CA GLN A 168 15.38 0.41 10.84
C GLN A 168 15.15 -0.64 11.94
N GLN A 169 15.51 -1.91 11.72
CA GLN A 169 15.39 -2.98 12.71
C GLN A 169 16.35 -2.80 13.89
N ARG A 170 17.48 -2.08 13.71
CA ARG A 170 18.34 -1.68 14.83
C ARG A 170 17.64 -0.63 15.70
N LEU A 171 17.02 0.38 15.07
CA LEU A 171 16.26 1.41 15.77
C LEU A 171 15.09 0.82 16.57
N VAL A 172 14.34 -0.13 15.97
CA VAL A 172 13.27 -0.86 16.68
C VAL A 172 13.80 -1.55 17.93
N ARG A 173 14.97 -2.19 17.85
CA ARG A 173 15.60 -2.86 18.99
C ARG A 173 16.12 -1.89 20.08
N GLN A 174 16.35 -0.64 19.72
CA GLN A 174 16.73 0.43 20.65
C GLN A 174 15.49 1.09 21.30
N GLY A 175 14.28 0.63 20.98
CA GLY A 175 13.04 1.18 21.54
C GLY A 175 12.50 2.40 20.77
N VAL A 176 13.04 2.71 19.58
CA VAL A 176 12.52 3.81 18.75
C VAL A 176 11.11 3.46 18.26
N VAL A 177 10.12 4.24 18.71
CA VAL A 177 8.69 3.98 18.44
C VAL A 177 8.26 4.49 17.06
N SER A 178 8.86 5.59 16.59
CA SER A 178 8.52 6.21 15.30
C SER A 178 9.73 6.20 14.37
N ILE A 179 9.59 5.56 13.21
CA ILE A 179 10.62 5.47 12.19
C ILE A 179 10.06 6.04 10.89
N PRO A 180 10.59 7.18 10.40
CA PRO A 180 10.22 7.73 9.11
C PRO A 180 10.45 6.72 7.99
N SER A 181 9.50 6.63 7.04
CA SER A 181 9.58 5.73 5.89
C SER A 181 9.88 4.26 6.27
N ARG A 182 9.32 3.78 7.39
CA ARG A 182 9.49 2.40 7.84
C ARG A 182 9.03 1.40 6.77
N ILE A 183 9.95 0.53 6.36
CA ILE A 183 9.66 -0.57 5.46
C ILE A 183 9.07 -1.71 6.28
N VAL A 184 7.82 -2.05 5.98
CA VAL A 184 7.08 -3.14 6.66
C VAL A 184 6.88 -4.37 5.76
N SER A 185 7.07 -4.22 4.45
CA SER A 185 6.98 -5.30 3.46
C SER A 185 8.18 -5.25 2.51
N PHE A 186 8.80 -6.40 2.27
CA PHE A 186 9.97 -6.49 1.41
C PHE A 186 9.66 -6.28 -0.08
N HIS A 187 8.48 -6.73 -0.52
CA HIS A 187 8.07 -6.66 -1.94
C HIS A 187 7.29 -5.40 -2.28
N LYS A 188 6.73 -4.73 -1.26
CA LYS A 188 5.93 -3.51 -1.39
C LYS A 188 6.42 -2.52 -0.34
N ASP A 189 7.62 -1.99 -0.58
CA ASP A 189 8.34 -1.13 0.36
C ASP A 189 7.72 0.27 0.48
N HIS A 190 6.78 0.63 -0.40
CA HIS A 190 5.96 1.85 -0.33
C HIS A 190 4.81 1.77 0.68
N ILE A 191 4.42 0.57 1.13
CA ILE A 191 3.32 0.41 2.10
C ILE A 191 3.70 1.00 3.44
N ARG A 192 2.76 1.70 4.08
CA ARG A 192 2.91 2.25 5.43
C ARG A 192 1.88 1.69 6.40
N PRO A 193 2.23 1.56 7.69
CA PRO A 193 1.27 1.30 8.74
C PRO A 193 0.36 2.52 8.96
N ILE A 194 -0.94 2.28 9.08
CA ILE A 194 -1.96 3.28 9.41
C ILE A 194 -2.65 2.82 10.70
N VAL A 195 -2.33 3.47 11.81
CA VAL A 195 -2.92 3.19 13.12
C VAL A 195 -4.36 3.70 13.12
N ARG A 196 -5.34 2.80 13.25
CA ARG A 196 -6.77 3.14 13.27
C ARG A 196 -7.35 3.14 14.68
N GLY A 197 -6.73 2.40 15.61
CA GLY A 197 -7.23 2.26 16.98
C GLY A 197 -8.61 1.58 17.07
N LYS A 198 -9.02 0.85 16.03
CA LYS A 198 -10.31 0.16 15.95
C LYS A 198 -10.12 -1.36 16.05
N PHE A 199 -11.08 -2.06 16.65
CA PHE A 199 -11.15 -3.52 16.63
C PHE A 199 -11.55 -4.02 15.22
N PRO A 200 -11.09 -5.21 14.73
CA PRO A 200 -10.18 -6.17 15.35
C PRO A 200 -8.69 -5.90 15.08
N LEU A 201 -8.36 -5.00 14.14
CA LEU A 201 -6.99 -4.68 13.74
C LEU A 201 -6.64 -3.24 14.13
N SER A 202 -5.71 -3.10 15.08
CA SER A 202 -5.25 -1.77 15.54
C SER A 202 -4.54 -0.96 14.45
N THR A 203 -3.94 -1.66 13.47
CA THR A 203 -3.18 -1.08 12.35
C THR A 203 -3.58 -1.74 11.03
N GLU A 204 -3.94 -0.92 10.04
CA GLU A 204 -4.14 -1.34 8.66
C GLU A 204 -2.87 -1.02 7.83
N PHE A 205 -2.63 -1.76 6.75
CA PHE A 205 -1.44 -1.59 5.90
C PHE A 205 -1.86 -1.41 4.45
N GLY A 206 -1.57 -0.25 3.88
CA GLY A 206 -1.91 0.06 2.49
C GLY A 206 -1.99 1.57 2.24
N PRO A 207 -2.35 1.97 1.02
CA PRO A 207 -2.53 3.38 0.70
C PRO A 207 -3.66 3.99 1.53
N LYS A 208 -3.41 5.21 2.00
CA LYS A 208 -4.43 6.06 2.61
C LYS A 208 -5.15 6.79 1.49
N VAL A 209 -6.46 6.66 1.44
CA VAL A 209 -7.30 7.22 0.37
C VAL A 209 -8.26 8.22 0.96
N LEU A 210 -8.30 9.41 0.36
CA LEU A 210 -9.34 10.40 0.60
C LEU A 210 -10.48 10.14 -0.39
N PHE A 211 -11.65 9.79 0.15
CA PHE A 211 -12.87 9.66 -0.62
C PHE A 211 -13.77 10.88 -0.41
N GLY A 212 -14.47 11.24 -1.48
CA GLY A 212 -15.52 12.25 -1.50
C GLY A 212 -16.86 11.65 -1.88
N ILE A 213 -17.92 12.13 -1.28
CA ILE A 213 -19.29 11.87 -1.76
C ILE A 213 -19.95 13.20 -2.09
N VAL A 214 -20.47 13.26 -3.32
CA VAL A 214 -21.26 14.38 -3.83
C VAL A 214 -22.44 13.78 -4.55
N ARG A 215 -23.67 14.24 -4.26
CA ARG A 215 -24.88 13.83 -5.00
C ARG A 215 -25.09 12.30 -5.09
N GLY A 216 -24.57 11.55 -4.11
CA GLY A 216 -24.63 10.08 -4.10
C GLY A 216 -23.59 9.38 -4.98
N CYS A 217 -22.71 10.11 -5.66
CA CYS A 217 -21.55 9.57 -6.36
C CYS A 217 -20.35 9.50 -5.41
N THR A 218 -19.55 8.44 -5.51
CA THR A 218 -18.34 8.24 -4.71
C THR A 218 -17.12 8.52 -5.57
N TYR A 219 -16.26 9.44 -5.12
CA TYR A 219 -15.07 9.88 -5.83
C TYR A 219 -13.83 9.56 -5.01
N ARG A 220 -12.83 8.98 -5.67
CA ARG A 220 -11.46 9.01 -5.15
C ARG A 220 -10.93 10.43 -5.39
N ILE A 221 -10.54 11.12 -4.33
CA ILE A 221 -10.00 12.49 -4.44
C ILE A 221 -8.49 12.43 -4.51
N ALA A 222 -7.88 11.65 -3.62
CA ALA A 222 -6.44 11.46 -3.58
C ALA A 222 -6.09 10.13 -2.93
N ALA A 223 -4.94 9.59 -3.29
CA ALA A 223 -4.35 8.41 -2.67
C ALA A 223 -2.93 8.77 -2.24
N PHE A 224 -2.59 8.42 -1.01
CA PHE A 224 -1.33 8.75 -0.37
C PHE A 224 -0.65 7.47 0.06
N GLN A 225 0.61 7.32 -0.32
CA GLN A 225 1.44 6.20 0.14
C GLN A 225 2.05 6.46 1.51
N ASN A 226 2.02 7.70 1.98
CA ASN A 226 2.49 8.09 3.30
C ASN A 226 1.32 8.19 4.30
N ASN A 227 1.62 7.97 5.59
CA ASN A 227 0.66 8.22 6.67
C ASN A 227 0.62 9.71 7.03
N SER A 228 0.24 10.56 6.07
CA SER A 228 0.02 11.98 6.32
C SER A 228 -1.16 12.18 7.27
N ALA A 229 -1.08 13.15 8.17
CA ALA A 229 -2.17 13.48 9.09
C ALA A 229 -3.45 13.86 8.33
N ASP A 230 -4.62 13.43 8.80
CA ASP A 230 -5.90 13.69 8.09
C ASP A 230 -6.10 15.18 7.80
N ALA A 231 -5.69 16.04 8.74
CA ALA A 231 -5.77 17.49 8.60
C ALA A 231 -5.01 18.02 7.37
N THR A 232 -3.83 17.46 7.04
CA THR A 232 -3.03 17.91 5.89
C THR A 232 -3.53 17.36 4.56
N LEU A 233 -4.41 16.35 4.57
CA LEU A 233 -4.99 15.78 3.36
C LEU A 233 -6.24 16.54 2.88
N ILE A 234 -6.90 17.23 3.80
CA ILE A 234 -8.15 17.95 3.55
C ILE A 234 -7.88 19.39 3.06
N THR A 235 -6.68 19.94 3.28
CA THR A 235 -6.31 21.33 2.91
C THR A 235 -5.81 21.55 1.46
N PRO A 236 -5.11 20.60 0.79
CA PRO A 236 -4.72 20.70 -0.62
C PRO A 236 -5.71 20.05 -1.60
N ALA A 237 -6.47 19.04 -1.17
CA ALA A 237 -7.63 18.50 -1.91
C ALA A 237 -8.65 19.55 -2.41
N PRO A 238 -8.87 20.68 -1.72
CA PRO A 238 -9.75 21.74 -2.17
C PRO A 238 -9.16 22.52 -3.35
N ARG A 239 -7.88 22.92 -3.38
CA ARG A 239 -7.48 24.01 -4.30
C ARG A 239 -7.69 23.73 -5.80
N TRP A 240 -7.36 22.54 -6.30
CA TRP A 240 -7.48 22.22 -7.73
C TRP A 240 -8.89 21.73 -8.13
N ARG A 241 -9.62 21.05 -7.23
CA ARG A 241 -11.00 20.57 -7.47
C ARG A 241 -12.10 21.48 -6.93
N VAL A 242 -11.78 22.52 -6.16
CA VAL A 242 -12.72 23.58 -5.74
C VAL A 242 -13.18 24.40 -6.92
N ARG A 243 -12.37 24.56 -7.98
CA ARG A 243 -12.87 25.17 -9.23
C ARG A 243 -13.96 24.30 -9.87
N VAL A 244 -13.74 22.99 -9.96
CA VAL A 244 -14.74 22.03 -10.49
C VAL A 244 -15.98 21.96 -9.59
N LEU A 245 -15.80 21.91 -8.27
CA LEU A 245 -16.90 21.85 -7.31
C LEU A 245 -17.68 23.18 -7.23
N LYS A 246 -17.01 24.34 -7.30
CA LYS A 246 -17.67 25.65 -7.42
C LYS A 246 -18.40 25.80 -8.74
N ALA A 247 -17.83 25.33 -9.86
CA ALA A 247 -18.52 25.27 -11.15
C ALA A 247 -19.77 24.38 -11.11
N MET A 248 -19.82 23.39 -10.19
CA MET A 248 -20.98 22.55 -9.91
C MET A 248 -21.92 23.08 -8.80
N GLY A 249 -21.66 24.30 -8.27
CA GLY A 249 -22.46 24.94 -7.23
C GLY A 249 -22.29 24.37 -5.82
N ILE A 250 -21.13 23.77 -5.50
CA ILE A 250 -20.86 23.05 -4.25
C ILE A 250 -19.90 23.86 -3.37
N THR A 251 -20.36 24.24 -2.17
CA THR A 251 -19.55 24.96 -1.17
C THR A 251 -18.83 23.99 -0.23
N PRO A 252 -17.48 24.00 -0.14
CA PRO A 252 -16.74 23.19 0.82
C PRO A 252 -16.81 23.78 2.23
N GLY A 253 -17.06 22.95 3.25
CA GLY A 253 -16.94 23.34 4.66
C GLY A 253 -16.02 22.38 5.42
N LEU A 254 -15.02 22.92 6.13
CA LEU A 254 -14.17 22.17 7.07
C LEU A 254 -14.73 22.35 8.48
N GLN A 255 -14.99 21.27 9.21
CA GLN A 255 -15.22 21.33 10.65
C GLN A 255 -14.13 20.55 11.37
N GLN A 256 -13.34 21.27 12.19
CA GLN A 256 -12.29 20.68 13.01
C GLN A 256 -12.88 19.77 14.10
N ARG A 257 -12.12 18.73 14.47
CA ARG A 257 -12.42 17.91 15.66
C ARG A 257 -12.10 18.71 16.92
N GLY A 258 -13.11 19.32 17.52
CA GLY A 258 -13.07 19.84 18.89
C GLY A 258 -14.05 19.08 19.78
N LYS A 259 -13.68 18.83 21.04
CA LYS A 259 -14.47 18.11 22.07
C LYS A 259 -15.74 18.86 22.55
N ALA A 260 -16.22 19.88 21.83
CA ALA A 260 -17.32 20.70 22.28
C ALA A 260 -18.66 20.23 21.69
N ILE A 261 -19.51 19.71 22.60
CA ILE A 261 -20.96 19.50 22.52
C ILE A 261 -21.41 18.31 21.64
N GLU A 262 -21.21 17.10 22.18
CA GLU A 262 -21.70 15.80 21.68
C GLU A 262 -23.25 15.67 21.62
N LYS A 263 -24.02 16.76 21.74
CA LYS A 263 -25.49 16.75 21.71
C LYS A 263 -26.13 17.82 20.82
N SER A 264 -25.33 18.70 20.19
CA SER A 264 -25.87 19.77 19.33
C SER A 264 -26.53 19.22 18.05
N ALA A 265 -27.48 19.97 17.48
CA ALA A 265 -28.08 19.62 16.19
C ALA A 265 -27.04 19.56 15.06
N ALA A 266 -26.00 20.41 15.13
CA ALA A 266 -24.87 20.41 14.22
C ALA A 266 -24.03 19.13 14.33
N TRP A 267 -23.73 18.68 15.56
CA TRP A 267 -23.02 17.43 15.82
C TRP A 267 -23.82 16.21 15.32
N ARG A 268 -25.12 16.14 15.63
CA ARG A 268 -26.03 15.08 15.12
C ARG A 268 -26.10 15.07 13.59
N ARG A 269 -26.00 16.24 12.95
CA ARG A 269 -25.96 16.35 11.48
C ARG A 269 -24.60 15.87 10.92
N MET A 270 -23.49 16.22 11.57
CA MET A 270 -22.14 15.74 11.21
C MET A 270 -22.06 14.21 11.29
N ILE A 271 -22.55 13.60 12.37
CA ILE A 271 -22.57 12.14 12.51
C ILE A 271 -23.38 11.49 11.39
N ARG A 272 -24.58 11.99 11.09
CA ARG A 272 -25.40 11.47 9.97
C ARG A 272 -24.65 11.53 8.63
N GLN A 273 -23.92 12.61 8.36
CA GLN A 273 -23.10 12.71 7.14
C GLN A 273 -21.93 11.72 7.14
N ARG A 274 -21.28 11.52 8.29
CA ARG A 274 -20.20 10.54 8.45
C ARG A 274 -20.69 9.11 8.22
N LEU A 275 -21.88 8.77 8.71
CA LEU A 275 -22.48 7.44 8.50
C LEU A 275 -22.70 7.16 7.00
N VAL A 276 -23.05 8.17 6.20
CA VAL A 276 -23.23 8.01 4.75
C VAL A 276 -21.92 7.61 4.07
N ILE A 277 -20.81 8.29 4.39
CA ILE A 277 -19.52 7.98 3.78
C ILE A 277 -18.90 6.69 4.31
N GLU A 278 -19.05 6.41 5.60
CA GLU A 278 -18.64 5.15 6.19
C GLU A 278 -19.40 3.96 5.57
N ALA A 279 -20.72 4.10 5.34
CA ALA A 279 -21.51 3.09 4.66
C ALA A 279 -21.04 2.83 3.22
N ARG A 280 -20.67 3.89 2.48
CA ARG A 280 -20.11 3.76 1.12
C ARG A 280 -18.74 3.11 1.11
N ILE A 281 -17.83 3.51 2.00
CA ILE A 281 -16.52 2.86 2.14
C ILE A 281 -16.70 1.39 2.50
N SER A 282 -17.63 1.08 3.41
CA SER A 282 -17.96 -0.27 3.84
C SER A 282 -18.50 -1.12 2.66
N LEU A 283 -19.39 -0.55 1.84
CA LEU A 283 -19.88 -1.18 0.62
C LEU A 283 -18.74 -1.44 -0.38
N GLY A 284 -17.86 -0.45 -0.60
CA GLY A 284 -16.70 -0.58 -1.45
C GLY A 284 -15.75 -1.69 -1.00
N LYS A 285 -15.52 -1.81 0.32
CA LYS A 285 -14.74 -2.90 0.90
C LYS A 285 -15.40 -4.27 0.66
N ARG A 286 -16.73 -4.40 0.85
CA ARG A 286 -17.43 -5.68 0.70
C ARG A 286 -17.61 -6.14 -0.75
N LYS A 287 -18.00 -5.24 -1.65
CA LYS A 287 -18.47 -5.62 -3.00
C LYS A 287 -17.58 -5.14 -4.15
N PHE A 288 -16.72 -4.14 -3.94
CA PHE A 288 -15.99 -3.48 -5.03
C PHE A 288 -14.45 -3.54 -4.86
N GLY A 289 -13.96 -4.53 -4.11
CA GLY A 289 -12.54 -4.86 -4.06
C GLY A 289 -11.67 -3.89 -3.25
N TRP A 290 -12.25 -3.02 -2.42
CA TRP A 290 -11.47 -2.18 -1.49
C TRP A 290 -11.07 -2.89 -0.20
N ASN A 291 -11.54 -4.12 0.05
CA ASN A 291 -11.06 -4.93 1.17
C ASN A 291 -9.62 -5.41 0.98
N ARG A 292 -9.15 -5.49 -0.26
CA ARG A 292 -7.80 -5.96 -0.59
C ARG A 292 -7.33 -5.44 -1.95
N CYS A 293 -6.35 -4.54 -1.94
CA CYS A 293 -5.69 -4.04 -3.15
C CYS A 293 -4.64 -5.04 -3.65
N ARG A 294 -4.93 -5.69 -4.78
CA ARG A 294 -4.05 -6.70 -5.40
C ARG A 294 -2.98 -6.11 -6.32
N ALA A 295 -3.01 -4.80 -6.57
CA ALA A 295 -1.96 -4.15 -7.34
C ALA A 295 -0.59 -4.31 -6.65
N ARG A 296 0.48 -4.48 -7.44
CA ARG A 296 1.84 -4.70 -6.93
C ARG A 296 2.65 -3.41 -6.82
N VAL A 297 2.45 -2.51 -7.78
CA VAL A 297 3.15 -1.23 -7.89
C VAL A 297 2.27 -0.13 -7.32
N ALA A 298 2.87 0.83 -6.62
CA ALA A 298 2.18 1.96 -5.99
C ALA A 298 1.28 2.74 -6.97
N GLU A 299 1.74 2.92 -8.22
CA GLU A 299 0.98 3.58 -9.29
C GLU A 299 -0.34 2.87 -9.57
N HIS A 300 -0.30 1.54 -9.76
CA HIS A 300 -1.48 0.74 -10.05
C HIS A 300 -2.44 0.58 -8.86
N GLU A 301 -1.99 0.82 -7.63
CA GLU A 301 -2.89 0.82 -6.47
C GLU A 301 -3.92 1.95 -6.58
N THR A 302 -3.51 3.11 -7.12
CA THR A 302 -4.42 4.24 -7.35
C THR A 302 -5.50 3.88 -8.37
N SER A 303 -5.10 3.26 -9.48
CA SER A 303 -5.99 2.74 -10.53
C SER A 303 -6.94 1.66 -9.99
N TRP A 304 -6.46 0.75 -9.15
CA TRP A 304 -7.29 -0.27 -8.50
C TRP A 304 -8.42 0.34 -7.68
N ILE A 305 -8.08 1.35 -6.87
CA ILE A 305 -9.03 2.04 -6.01
C ILE A 305 -10.05 2.82 -6.84
N GLY A 306 -9.58 3.53 -7.88
CA GLY A 306 -10.42 4.28 -8.80
C GLY A 306 -11.44 3.41 -9.54
N LEU A 307 -11.02 2.22 -10.01
CA LEU A 307 -11.93 1.25 -10.62
C LEU A 307 -13.05 0.79 -9.67
N GLY A 308 -12.74 0.62 -8.39
CA GLY A 308 -13.77 0.31 -7.40
C GLY A 308 -14.78 1.44 -7.24
N ALA A 309 -14.34 2.70 -7.25
CA ALA A 309 -15.23 3.87 -7.21
C ALA A 309 -16.09 3.98 -8.48
N ALA A 310 -15.48 3.78 -9.65
CA ALA A 310 -16.14 3.73 -10.95
C ALA A 310 -17.24 2.66 -10.98
N ALA A 311 -16.91 1.43 -10.58
CA ALA A 311 -17.87 0.33 -10.51
C ALA A 311 -19.00 0.59 -9.49
N MET A 312 -18.68 1.21 -8.35
CA MET A 312 -19.69 1.66 -7.39
C MET A 312 -20.66 2.67 -8.01
N ASN A 313 -20.20 3.53 -8.91
CA ASN A 313 -21.03 4.54 -9.56
C ASN A 313 -21.70 4.03 -10.84
N ALA A 314 -21.34 2.86 -11.36
CA ALA A 314 -21.86 2.35 -12.64
C ALA A 314 -23.39 2.25 -12.64
N HIS A 315 -24.03 1.86 -11.53
CA HIS A 315 -25.49 1.84 -11.42
C HIS A 315 -26.13 3.22 -11.62
N LEU A 316 -25.42 4.32 -11.38
CA LEU A 316 -25.92 5.67 -11.63
C LEU A 316 -25.85 6.03 -13.12
N ALA A 317 -24.85 5.51 -13.84
CA ALA A 317 -24.73 5.68 -15.28
C ALA A 317 -25.73 4.80 -16.05
N PHE A 318 -25.96 3.57 -15.59
CA PHE A 318 -26.75 2.55 -16.28
C PHE A 318 -28.16 2.31 -15.70
N ALA A 319 -28.58 3.05 -14.67
CA ALA A 319 -30.00 3.08 -14.31
C ALA A 319 -30.79 3.63 -15.50
N ALA A 320 -31.58 2.75 -16.10
CA ALA A 320 -32.50 3.02 -17.20
C ALA A 320 -33.43 4.18 -16.85
N GLN A 321 -33.75 5.00 -17.85
CA GLN A 321 -34.92 5.87 -17.78
C GLN A 321 -36.15 4.95 -17.63
N PRO A 322 -37.04 5.15 -16.65
CA PRO A 322 -38.39 4.61 -16.81
C PRO A 322 -38.99 5.27 -18.08
N PRO A 323 -39.76 4.50 -18.89
CA PRO A 323 -40.41 5.01 -20.08
C PRO A 323 -41.36 6.17 -19.78
#